data_AF-A0A8T5T7L7-F1
#
_entry.id   AF-A0A8T5T7L7-F1
#
_cell.length_a   1.000
_cell.length_b   1.000
_cell.length_c   1.000
_cell.angle_alpha   90.00
_cell.angle_beta   90.00
_cell.angle_gamma   90.00
#
_symmetry.space_group_name_H-M   'P 1'
#
loop_
_entity.id
_entity.type
_entity.pdbx_description
1 polymer ?
#
loop_
_entity_poly.entity_id
_entity_poly.type
_entity_poly.pdbx_seq_one_letter_code
_entity_poly.pdbx_strand_id
1 'polypeptide(L)'
;MESLEILLSIFSCIVGYFLGSVNPGYFFGKMKGIDIREHGTKNAGTSNTYKVLGLKYAAPTALFDTFKSLLMIYVATLLGVPLFFAHLSGIMTIVGHIFPFYMNFKGGQGVAAGTGMMLFYIISYFTLNFSLLYFLIFDMVLVAIFTYITRRGTILSLIVLPPFGYFIHVTYPMHPYNLFFWIILAHIMYIGASNVITRKTIQITDENYTGHKWRVLTRPFSILFVVFYVVFSQGIALLIIGIVSVAFIVLDMIRFLHKQTNVLLYEKVKTLFRKNEYQTFSSMTIFLTSFFITILVFPKEIAIAASTFLIFGDTFGKIFGLAFGKHKILNKTVEGTLAYFGCIMICSYVLYTLLDISPYILIFGGLSAPLIELFSMGMNDNITVPIFSGTIMYVVFLAGL
;
A
#
# COMPACT_ATOMS: atom_id res chain seq x y z
N MET A 1 20.59 41.78 7.61
CA MET A 1 19.40 40.94 7.33
C MET A 1 19.80 39.48 7.26
N GLU A 2 20.79 39.12 6.45
CA GLU A 2 21.31 37.74 6.33
C GLU A 2 21.74 37.09 7.66
N SER A 3 22.46 37.82 8.53
CA SER A 3 22.85 37.30 9.85
C SER A 3 21.68 37.01 10.80
N LEU A 4 20.61 37.80 10.72
CA LEU A 4 19.40 37.61 11.51
C LEU A 4 18.60 36.40 11.01
N GLU A 5 18.51 36.21 9.69
CA GLU A 5 17.86 35.05 9.08
C GLU A 5 18.58 33.75 9.44
N ILE A 6 19.91 33.73 9.41
CA ILE A 6 20.71 32.57 9.83
C ILE A 6 20.47 32.27 11.31
N LEU A 7 20.47 33.30 12.17
CA LEU A 7 20.23 33.14 13.60
C LEU A 7 18.83 32.57 13.87
N LEU A 8 17.79 33.12 13.23
CA LEU A 8 16.41 32.63 13.34
C LEU A 8 16.27 31.19 12.83
N SER A 9 16.96 30.85 11.74
CA SER A 9 16.98 29.50 11.16
C SER A 9 17.55 28.47 12.15
N ILE A 10 18.73 28.75 12.71
CA ILE A 10 19.37 27.88 13.70
C ILE A 10 18.52 27.79 14.97
N PHE A 11 18.03 28.94 15.46
CA PHE A 11 17.21 29.00 16.65
C PHE A 11 15.92 28.20 16.50
N SER A 12 15.23 28.31 15.36
CA SER A 12 14.00 27.53 15.08
C SER A 12 14.24 26.02 15.10
N CYS A 13 15.39 25.56 14.59
CA CYS A 13 15.77 24.14 14.63
C CYS A 13 16.03 23.64 16.05
N ILE A 14 16.72 24.45 16.86
CA ILE A 14 17.00 24.15 18.28
C ILE A 14 15.68 24.09 19.07
N VAL A 15 14.83 25.10 18.93
CA VAL A 15 13.50 25.14 19.58
C VAL A 15 12.66 23.95 19.11
N GLY A 16 12.70 23.62 17.82
CA GLY A 16 12.03 22.45 17.26
C GLY A 16 12.44 21.17 17.98
N TYR A 17 13.74 20.92 18.17
CA TYR A 17 14.25 19.77 18.94
C TYR A 17 13.75 19.73 20.38
N PHE A 18 13.79 20.85 21.10
CA PHE A 18 13.34 20.92 22.48
C PHE A 18 11.82 20.71 22.62
N LEU A 19 11.03 21.33 21.75
CA LEU A 19 9.58 21.11 21.66
C LEU A 19 9.28 19.64 21.38
N GLY A 20 10.02 19.04 20.43
CA GLY A 20 9.92 17.63 20.09
C GLY A 20 10.21 16.71 21.26
N SER A 21 11.22 17.06 22.05
CA SER A 21 11.68 16.30 23.21
C SER A 21 10.62 16.16 24.30
N VAL A 22 9.61 17.03 24.33
CA VAL A 22 8.45 16.88 25.21
C VAL A 22 7.60 15.69 24.76
N ASN A 23 7.52 14.68 25.64
CA ASN A 23 6.76 13.44 25.42
C ASN A 23 5.74 13.28 26.55
N PRO A 24 4.49 13.74 26.38
CA PRO A 24 3.48 13.73 27.44
C PRO A 24 3.20 12.34 28.03
N GLY A 25 3.25 11.29 27.21
CA GLY A 25 3.07 9.91 27.64
C GLY A 25 4.04 9.51 28.76
N TYR A 26 5.30 9.95 28.67
CA TYR A 26 6.31 9.69 29.69
C TYR A 26 6.00 10.40 31.01
N PHE A 27 5.61 11.69 30.94
CA PHE A 27 5.23 12.45 32.12
C PHE A 27 4.01 11.85 32.80
N PHE A 28 2.98 11.46 32.05
CA PHE A 28 1.82 10.75 32.61
C PHE A 28 2.21 9.41 33.26
N GLY A 29 3.16 8.69 32.67
CA GLY A 29 3.77 7.51 33.28
C GLY A 29 4.38 7.80 34.64
N LYS A 30 5.27 8.79 34.68
CA LYS A 30 5.95 9.22 35.91
C LYS A 30 4.97 9.69 36.99
N MET A 31 3.91 10.42 36.61
CA MET A 31 2.83 10.80 37.54
C MET A 31 2.08 9.59 38.12
N LYS A 32 2.12 8.44 37.43
CA LYS A 32 1.58 7.15 37.89
C LYS A 32 2.62 6.26 38.55
N GLY A 33 3.83 6.77 38.80
CA GLY A 33 4.91 6.03 39.46
C GLY A 33 5.59 4.97 38.59
N ILE A 34 5.37 4.98 37.26
CA ILE A 34 5.94 4.00 36.34
C ILE A 34 6.75 4.67 35.22
N ASP A 35 7.74 3.98 34.67
CA ASP A 35 8.32 4.37 33.38
C ASP A 35 7.59 3.61 32.27
N ILE A 36 6.80 4.32 31.45
CA ILE A 36 6.02 3.67 30.38
C ILE A 36 6.90 2.92 29.37
N ARG A 37 8.20 3.24 29.27
CA ARG A 37 9.14 2.58 28.36
C ARG A 37 9.56 1.19 28.85
N GLU A 38 9.27 0.85 30.10
CA GLU A 38 9.46 -0.50 30.63
C GLU A 38 8.25 -1.40 30.37
N HIS A 39 7.13 -0.83 29.94
CA HIS A 39 5.86 -1.53 29.72
C HIS A 39 5.42 -1.50 28.24
N GLY A 40 4.50 -2.41 27.89
CA GLY A 40 3.82 -2.45 26.60
C GLY A 40 4.78 -2.54 25.41
N THR A 41 4.74 -1.55 24.51
CA THR A 41 5.62 -1.48 23.32
C THR A 41 6.99 -0.88 23.61
N LYS A 42 7.27 -0.52 24.87
CA LYS A 42 8.55 0.05 25.33
C LYS A 42 8.93 1.40 24.69
N ASN A 43 7.96 2.10 24.10
CA ASN A 43 8.13 3.43 23.52
C ASN A 43 7.37 4.49 24.32
N ALA A 44 7.83 5.74 24.31
CA ALA A 44 7.18 6.83 25.06
C ALA A 44 5.94 7.46 24.36
N GLY A 45 5.52 6.92 23.20
CA GLY A 45 4.49 7.51 22.36
C GLY A 45 3.05 7.06 22.65
N THR A 46 2.09 7.72 22.00
CA THR A 46 0.64 7.55 22.15
C THR A 46 0.15 6.10 22.23
N SER A 47 0.59 5.22 21.32
CA SER A 47 0.09 3.84 21.29
C SER A 47 0.47 3.06 22.54
N ASN A 48 1.62 3.37 23.16
CA ASN A 48 2.02 2.72 24.41
C ASN A 48 1.27 3.33 25.59
N THR A 49 1.12 4.66 25.61
CA THR A 49 0.29 5.36 26.59
C THR A 49 -1.12 4.80 26.62
N TYR A 50 -1.73 4.51 25.46
CA TYR A 50 -3.04 3.88 25.38
C TYR A 50 -3.06 2.48 26.01
N LYS A 51 -2.06 1.65 25.71
CA LYS A 51 -1.98 0.28 26.24
C LYS A 51 -1.70 0.22 27.73
N VAL A 52 -0.90 1.14 28.26
CA VAL A 52 -0.40 1.11 29.64
C VAL A 52 -1.27 1.95 30.57
N LEU A 53 -1.70 3.14 30.13
CA LEU A 53 -2.40 4.12 30.96
C LEU A 53 -3.87 4.33 30.54
N GLY A 54 -4.27 3.89 29.34
CA GLY A 54 -5.63 4.03 28.82
C GLY A 54 -5.89 5.33 28.07
N LEU A 55 -7.11 5.44 27.53
CA LEU A 55 -7.52 6.52 26.61
C LEU A 55 -7.38 7.93 27.20
N LYS A 56 -7.68 8.10 28.50
CA LYS A 56 -7.62 9.39 29.20
C LYS A 56 -6.25 10.07 29.09
N TYR A 57 -5.17 9.30 29.10
CA TYR A 57 -3.80 9.81 28.96
C TYR A 57 -3.31 9.75 27.51
N ALA A 58 -3.80 8.79 26.74
CA ALA A 58 -3.42 8.64 25.34
C ALA A 58 -3.95 9.78 24.46
N ALA A 59 -5.20 10.23 24.65
CA ALA A 59 -5.79 11.29 23.85
C ALA A 59 -5.00 12.62 23.92
N PRO A 60 -4.70 13.21 25.09
CA PRO A 60 -3.87 14.41 25.16
C PRO A 60 -2.44 14.18 24.66
N THR A 61 -1.87 13.00 24.88
CA THR A 61 -0.57 12.63 24.31
C THR A 61 -0.62 12.64 22.78
N ALA A 62 -1.66 12.06 22.18
CA ALA A 62 -1.87 12.03 20.73
C ALA A 62 -1.99 13.43 20.14
N LEU A 63 -2.82 14.28 20.76
CA LEU A 63 -3.02 15.66 20.32
C LEU A 63 -1.71 16.43 20.33
N PHE A 64 -1.00 16.44 21.46
CA PHE A 64 0.27 17.16 21.56
C PHE A 64 1.32 16.60 20.59
N ASP A 65 1.52 15.28 20.58
CA ASP A 65 2.55 14.66 19.72
C ASP A 65 2.24 14.86 18.25
N THR A 66 0.98 14.94 17.85
CA THR A 66 0.58 15.21 16.47
C THR A 66 0.76 16.68 16.12
N PHE A 67 0.29 17.63 16.94
CA PHE A 67 0.30 19.03 16.53
C PHE A 67 1.65 19.74 16.67
N LYS A 68 2.58 19.23 17.48
CA LYS A 68 3.83 19.94 17.78
C LYS A 68 4.71 20.24 16.56
N SER A 69 4.82 19.33 15.59
CA SER A 69 5.63 19.55 14.38
C SER A 69 4.95 20.53 13.42
N LEU A 70 3.64 20.41 13.24
CA LEU A 70 2.82 21.37 12.48
C LEU A 70 2.97 22.77 13.06
N LEU A 71 2.80 22.90 14.38
CA LEU A 71 2.93 24.17 15.08
C LEU A 71 4.32 24.77 14.90
N MET A 72 5.38 23.95 14.99
CA MET A 72 6.74 24.41 14.81
C MET A 72 6.97 24.98 13.39
N ILE A 73 6.54 24.25 12.35
CA ILE A 73 6.67 24.72 10.97
C ILE A 73 5.87 26.02 10.77
N TYR A 74 4.64 26.07 11.27
CA TYR A 74 3.78 27.24 11.16
C TYR A 74 4.38 28.48 11.83
N VAL A 75 4.87 28.33 13.08
CA VAL A 75 5.51 29.42 13.82
C VAL A 75 6.80 29.87 13.14
N ALA A 76 7.64 28.96 12.66
CA ALA A 76 8.87 29.31 11.95
C ALA A 76 8.56 30.13 10.68
N THR A 77 7.56 29.72 9.91
CA THR A 77 7.11 30.47 8.72
C THR A 77 6.60 31.87 9.08
N LEU A 78 5.82 32.02 10.16
CA LEU A 78 5.34 33.33 10.62
C LEU A 78 6.47 34.27 11.07
N LEU A 79 7.56 33.71 11.60
CA LEU A 79 8.75 34.46 12.00
C LEU A 79 9.65 34.83 10.80
N GLY A 80 9.24 34.51 9.57
CA GLY A 80 10.03 34.80 8.36
C GLY A 80 11.25 33.90 8.20
N VAL A 81 11.30 32.74 8.89
CA VAL A 81 12.36 31.76 8.70
C VAL A 81 12.31 31.24 7.26
N PRO A 82 13.43 31.18 6.53
CA PRO A 82 13.45 30.64 5.18
C PRO A 82 12.83 29.24 5.15
N LEU A 83 12.02 28.99 4.12
CA LEU A 83 11.13 27.83 4.04
C LEU A 83 11.84 26.50 4.33
N PHE A 84 13.05 26.32 3.80
CA PHE A 84 13.87 25.14 4.05
C PHE A 84 14.10 24.89 5.55
N PHE A 85 14.47 25.94 6.30
CA PHE A 85 14.72 25.85 7.74
C PHE A 85 13.43 25.73 8.55
N ALA A 86 12.33 26.32 8.08
CA ALA A 86 11.02 26.11 8.69
C ALA A 86 10.62 24.63 8.68
N HIS A 87 10.76 23.93 7.54
CA HIS A 87 10.52 22.49 7.48
C HIS A 87 11.56 21.67 8.24
N LEU A 88 12.83 22.08 8.22
CA LEU A 88 13.88 21.43 9.00
C LEU A 88 13.58 21.50 10.50
N SER A 89 13.02 22.61 10.99
CA SER A 89 12.58 22.72 12.39
C SER A 89 11.49 21.70 12.75
N GLY A 90 10.56 21.42 11.84
CA GLY A 90 9.57 20.34 11.98
C GLY A 90 10.20 18.95 12.03
N ILE A 91 11.22 18.69 11.21
CA ILE A 91 12.04 17.48 11.30
C ILE A 91 12.74 17.41 12.66
N MET A 92 13.33 18.51 13.13
CA MET A 92 13.98 18.55 14.45
C MET A 92 12.99 18.26 15.58
N THR A 93 11.72 18.66 15.46
CA THR A 93 10.65 18.24 16.39
C THR A 93 10.41 16.74 16.38
N ILE A 94 10.48 16.08 15.21
CA ILE A 94 10.38 14.62 15.13
C ILE A 94 11.64 13.97 15.74
N VAL A 95 12.83 14.50 15.44
CA VAL A 95 14.10 14.02 16.01
C VAL A 95 14.10 14.13 17.54
N GLY A 96 13.66 15.27 18.09
CA GLY A 96 13.51 15.45 19.54
C GLY A 96 12.53 14.46 20.16
N HIS A 97 11.43 14.15 19.49
CA HIS A 97 10.47 13.16 19.99
C HIS A 97 11.05 11.74 20.03
N ILE A 98 11.89 11.37 19.04
CA ILE A 98 12.54 10.05 18.98
C ILE A 98 13.70 9.98 19.97
N PHE A 99 14.51 11.04 20.05
CA PHE A 99 15.74 11.12 20.84
C PHE A 99 15.71 12.27 21.87
N PRO A 100 14.79 12.24 22.85
CA PRO A 100 14.71 13.27 23.89
C PRO A 100 15.90 13.18 24.85
N PHE A 101 16.63 14.28 25.03
CA PHE A 101 17.90 14.32 25.78
C PHE A 101 17.75 13.82 27.24
N TYR A 102 16.68 14.19 27.93
CA TYR A 102 16.45 13.85 29.35
C TYR A 102 15.93 12.42 29.57
N MET A 103 15.71 11.65 28.50
CA MET A 103 15.30 10.25 28.58
C MET A 103 16.38 9.29 28.08
N ASN A 104 17.66 9.67 28.15
CA ASN A 104 18.77 8.92 27.57
C ASN A 104 18.56 8.65 26.07
N PHE A 105 17.99 9.62 25.35
CA PHE A 105 17.70 9.54 23.91
C PHE A 105 16.79 8.36 23.53
N LYS A 106 15.91 7.91 24.42
CA LYS A 106 14.94 6.82 24.18
C LYS A 106 13.50 7.34 24.33
N GLY A 107 12.93 7.85 23.24
CA GLY A 107 11.60 8.44 23.19
C GLY A 107 10.55 7.59 22.46
N GLY A 108 9.77 8.24 21.60
CA GLY A 108 8.75 7.60 20.76
C GLY A 108 9.27 7.18 19.38
N GLN A 109 8.38 6.66 18.53
CA GLN A 109 8.76 6.21 17.18
C GLN A 109 8.67 7.32 16.10
N GLY A 110 8.24 8.53 16.44
CA GLY A 110 8.14 9.64 15.48
C GLY A 110 6.86 9.70 14.66
N VAL A 111 6.03 8.64 14.65
CA VAL A 111 4.86 8.55 13.76
C VAL A 111 3.83 9.67 14.00
N ALA A 112 3.44 9.93 15.25
CA ALA A 112 2.44 10.98 15.54
C ALA A 112 2.97 12.38 15.14
N ALA A 113 4.21 12.69 15.51
CA ALA A 113 4.88 13.93 15.10
C ALA A 113 5.04 14.03 13.58
N GLY A 114 5.29 12.91 12.89
CA GLY A 114 5.31 12.84 11.44
C GLY A 114 3.94 13.06 10.82
N THR A 115 2.88 12.50 11.39
CA THR A 115 1.49 12.75 10.99
C THR A 115 1.14 14.23 11.12
N GLY A 116 1.65 14.93 12.14
CA GLY A 116 1.54 16.38 12.26
C GLY A 116 2.10 17.15 11.07
N MET A 117 3.32 16.80 10.70
CA MET A 117 3.99 17.39 9.55
C MET A 117 3.28 17.03 8.24
N MET A 118 2.73 15.82 8.13
CA MET A 118 1.85 15.44 7.03
C MET A 118 0.56 16.25 6.98
N LEU A 119 -0.04 16.57 8.14
CA LEU A 119 -1.23 17.40 8.21
C LEU A 119 -0.93 18.83 7.70
N PHE A 120 0.25 19.39 8.03
CA PHE A 120 0.70 20.66 7.45
C PHE A 120 0.72 20.60 5.91
N TYR A 121 1.26 19.50 5.34
CA TYR A 121 1.29 19.32 3.89
C TYR A 121 -0.09 19.15 3.28
N ILE A 122 -0.95 18.32 3.87
CA ILE A 122 -2.33 18.15 3.43
C ILE A 122 -3.04 19.50 3.38
N ILE A 123 -2.96 20.30 4.45
CA ILE A 123 -3.58 21.63 4.50
C ILE A 123 -2.99 22.53 3.40
N SER A 124 -1.67 22.55 3.26
CA SER A 124 -1.01 23.42 2.27
C SER A 124 -1.40 23.07 0.84
N TYR A 125 -1.33 21.79 0.46
CA TYR A 125 -1.74 21.36 -0.89
C TYR A 125 -3.25 21.56 -1.10
N PHE A 126 -4.08 21.35 -0.07
CA PHE A 126 -5.51 21.59 -0.16
C PHE A 126 -5.84 23.05 -0.51
N THR A 127 -5.11 24.00 0.08
CA THR A 127 -5.30 25.43 -0.23
C THR A 127 -4.90 25.80 -1.66
N LEU A 128 -4.01 25.02 -2.29
CA LEU A 128 -3.55 25.25 -3.66
C LEU A 128 -4.53 24.69 -4.70
N ASN A 129 -5.11 23.52 -4.44
CA ASN A 129 -6.04 22.88 -5.36
C ASN A 129 -7.10 22.05 -4.62
N PHE A 130 -8.35 22.49 -4.72
CA PHE A 130 -9.50 21.86 -4.08
C PHE A 130 -9.78 20.44 -4.59
N SER A 131 -9.27 20.05 -5.77
CA SER A 131 -9.39 18.68 -6.28
C SER A 131 -8.75 17.63 -5.37
N LEU A 132 -7.83 18.04 -4.49
CA LEU A 132 -7.31 17.18 -3.42
C LEU A 132 -8.44 16.63 -2.53
N LEU A 133 -9.59 17.31 -2.41
CA LEU A 133 -10.76 16.79 -1.68
C LEU A 133 -11.21 15.43 -2.21
N TYR A 134 -11.34 15.27 -3.53
CA TYR A 134 -11.76 14.00 -4.13
C TYR A 134 -10.76 12.88 -3.84
N PHE A 135 -9.47 13.20 -3.87
CA PHE A 135 -8.43 12.25 -3.52
C PHE A 135 -8.44 11.89 -2.02
N LEU A 136 -8.67 12.85 -1.13
CA LEU A 136 -8.82 12.59 0.30
C LEU A 136 -10.04 11.71 0.59
N ILE A 137 -11.15 11.89 -0.13
CA ILE A 137 -12.31 11.01 -0.02
C ILE A 137 -11.94 9.58 -0.46
N PHE A 138 -11.22 9.44 -1.58
CA PHE A 138 -10.71 8.16 -2.04
C PHE A 138 -9.81 7.47 -0.99
N ASP A 139 -8.84 8.19 -0.42
CA ASP A 139 -7.97 7.69 0.63
C ASP A 139 -8.75 7.30 1.89
N MET A 140 -9.78 8.08 2.26
CA MET A 140 -10.64 7.75 3.40
C MET A 140 -11.43 6.45 3.20
N VAL A 141 -11.84 6.14 1.97
CA VAL A 141 -12.44 4.84 1.62
C VAL A 141 -11.41 3.71 1.80
N LEU A 142 -10.16 3.90 1.34
CA LEU A 142 -9.09 2.93 1.57
C LEU A 142 -8.81 2.73 3.06
N VAL A 143 -8.76 3.83 3.84
CA VAL A 143 -8.60 3.78 5.30
C VAL A 143 -9.74 2.98 5.92
N ALA A 144 -11.00 3.22 5.54
CA ALA A 144 -12.14 2.50 6.08
C ALA A 144 -12.06 0.98 5.78
N ILE A 145 -11.76 0.62 4.54
CA ILE A 145 -11.60 -0.78 4.10
C ILE A 145 -10.50 -1.48 4.90
N PHE A 146 -9.28 -0.94 4.90
CA PHE A 146 -8.14 -1.62 5.52
C PHE A 146 -8.16 -1.52 7.06
N THR A 147 -8.86 -0.54 7.63
CA THR A 147 -9.11 -0.50 9.09
C THR A 147 -10.08 -1.60 9.49
N TYR A 148 -11.16 -1.79 8.73
CA TYR A 148 -12.10 -2.89 8.94
C TYR A 148 -11.38 -4.26 8.91
N ILE A 149 -10.54 -4.47 7.89
CA ILE A 149 -9.79 -5.72 7.70
C ILE A 149 -8.75 -5.94 8.82
N THR A 150 -7.85 -4.98 9.01
CA THR A 150 -6.62 -5.21 9.80
C THR A 150 -6.77 -4.83 11.27
N ARG A 151 -7.65 -3.86 11.57
CA ARG A 151 -7.79 -3.20 12.89
C ARG A 151 -6.47 -2.66 13.45
N ARG A 152 -5.46 -2.41 12.60
CA ARG A 152 -4.11 -1.99 13.00
C ARG A 152 -3.57 -0.90 12.08
N GLY A 153 -3.35 0.29 12.64
CA GLY A 153 -2.84 1.45 11.89
C GLY A 153 -1.47 1.28 11.22
N THR A 154 -0.65 0.32 11.67
CA THR A 154 0.67 0.06 11.05
C THR A 154 0.57 -0.44 9.62
N ILE A 155 -0.47 -1.22 9.28
CA ILE A 155 -0.69 -1.68 7.91
C ILE A 155 -1.23 -0.54 7.04
N LEU A 156 -2.09 0.32 7.59
CA LEU A 156 -2.64 1.47 6.85
C LEU A 156 -1.54 2.35 6.25
N SER A 157 -0.48 2.62 7.02
CA SER A 157 0.65 3.42 6.52
C SER A 157 1.34 2.82 5.30
N LEU A 158 1.30 1.49 5.12
CA LEU A 158 1.93 0.81 3.99
C LEU A 158 1.04 0.71 2.76
N ILE A 159 -0.27 0.95 2.91
CA ILE A 159 -1.26 0.79 1.84
C ILE A 159 -1.79 2.14 1.37
N VAL A 160 -2.08 3.05 2.30
CA VAL A 160 -2.73 4.34 2.01
C VAL A 160 -1.72 5.44 1.70
N LEU A 161 -0.56 5.44 2.35
CA LEU A 161 0.43 6.51 2.11
C LEU A 161 1.11 6.44 0.73
N PRO A 162 1.39 5.26 0.13
CA PRO A 162 1.93 5.22 -1.24
C PRO A 162 1.05 5.88 -2.30
N PRO A 163 -0.28 5.59 -2.43
CA PRO A 163 -1.13 6.29 -3.40
C PRO A 163 -1.21 7.79 -3.10
N PHE A 164 -1.23 8.20 -1.82
CA PHE A 164 -1.16 9.62 -1.48
C PHE A 164 0.13 10.29 -1.94
N GLY A 165 1.28 9.65 -1.70
CA GLY A 165 2.57 10.15 -2.19
C GLY A 165 2.63 10.25 -3.71
N TYR A 166 2.09 9.24 -4.41
CA TYR A 166 1.97 9.26 -5.86
C TYR A 166 1.06 10.39 -6.37
N PHE A 167 -0.09 10.64 -5.72
CA PHE A 167 -0.96 11.77 -6.04
C PHE A 167 -0.24 13.11 -5.93
N ILE A 168 0.51 13.32 -4.84
CA ILE A 168 1.28 14.55 -4.65
C ILE A 168 2.37 14.68 -5.73
N HIS A 169 3.03 13.58 -6.09
CA HIS A 169 4.05 13.58 -7.15
C HIS A 169 3.52 14.07 -8.49
N VAL A 170 2.37 13.51 -8.90
CA VAL A 170 1.76 13.77 -10.22
C VAL A 170 1.11 15.15 -10.25
N THR A 171 0.43 15.55 -9.16
CA THR A 171 -0.35 16.80 -9.12
C THR A 171 0.49 18.03 -8.85
N TYR A 172 1.54 17.90 -8.02
CA TYR A 172 2.41 19.01 -7.62
C TYR A 172 3.88 18.70 -7.94
N PRO A 173 4.23 18.48 -9.22
CA PRO A 173 5.61 18.17 -9.59
C PRO A 173 6.53 19.32 -9.18
N MET A 174 7.70 18.97 -8.63
CA MET A 174 8.75 19.93 -8.21
C MET A 174 8.33 20.97 -7.15
N HIS A 175 7.21 20.80 -6.44
CA HIS A 175 6.82 21.73 -5.39
C HIS A 175 7.88 21.78 -4.27
N PRO A 176 8.24 22.96 -3.72
CA PRO A 176 9.32 23.10 -2.72
C PRO A 176 9.16 22.21 -1.47
N TYR A 177 7.92 21.86 -1.12
CA TYR A 177 7.61 21.02 0.03
C TYR A 177 7.90 19.53 -0.22
N ASN A 178 8.00 19.10 -1.48
CA ASN A 178 8.05 17.69 -1.86
C ASN A 178 9.24 16.96 -1.23
N LEU A 179 10.42 17.59 -1.14
CA LEU A 179 11.60 16.97 -0.51
C LEU A 179 11.28 16.52 0.93
N PHE A 180 10.77 17.44 1.73
CA PHE A 180 10.45 17.17 3.13
C PHE A 180 9.24 16.25 3.30
N PHE A 181 8.24 16.39 2.42
CA PHE A 181 7.09 15.47 2.32
C PHE A 181 7.55 14.02 2.10
N TRP A 182 8.45 13.77 1.14
CA TRP A 182 8.96 12.42 0.86
C TRP A 182 9.80 11.87 2.01
N ILE A 183 10.61 12.70 2.66
CA ILE A 183 11.36 12.31 3.86
C ILE A 183 10.40 11.81 4.94
N ILE A 184 9.32 12.56 5.21
CA ILE A 184 8.39 12.18 6.27
C ILE A 184 7.49 10.99 5.87
N LEU A 185 7.09 10.89 4.60
CA LEU A 185 6.38 9.73 4.06
C LEU A 185 7.22 8.46 4.26
N ALA A 186 8.49 8.51 3.85
CA ALA A 186 9.43 7.40 3.98
C ALA A 186 9.65 7.01 5.44
N HIS A 187 9.78 7.98 6.35
CA HIS A 187 9.90 7.71 7.78
C HIS A 187 8.67 6.96 8.33
N ILE A 188 7.46 7.45 8.05
CA ILE A 188 6.22 6.81 8.55
C ILE A 188 6.08 5.40 7.96
N MET A 189 6.34 5.22 6.66
CA MET A 189 6.30 3.91 6.01
C MET A 189 7.36 2.96 6.57
N TYR A 190 8.59 3.44 6.83
CA TYR A 190 9.65 2.65 7.44
C TYR A 190 9.25 2.14 8.83
N ILE A 191 8.70 3.02 9.68
CA ILE A 191 8.21 2.62 11.01
C ILE A 191 7.02 1.66 10.88
N GLY A 192 6.13 1.87 9.91
CA GLY A 192 5.04 0.95 9.57
C GLY A 192 5.55 -0.45 9.26
N ALA A 193 6.51 -0.55 8.33
CA ALA A 193 7.13 -1.80 7.91
C ALA A 193 7.87 -2.48 9.06
N SER A 194 8.70 -1.73 9.79
CA SER A 194 9.44 -2.22 10.96
C SER A 194 8.50 -2.77 12.04
N ASN A 195 7.38 -2.08 12.31
CA ASN A 195 6.37 -2.56 13.25
C ASN A 195 5.61 -3.80 12.74
N VAL A 196 5.32 -3.89 11.44
CA VAL A 196 4.69 -5.09 10.86
C VAL A 196 5.59 -6.31 11.04
N ILE A 197 6.90 -6.17 10.78
CA ILE A 197 7.90 -7.23 10.94
C ILE A 197 8.08 -7.59 12.42
N THR A 198 8.44 -6.60 13.24
CA THR A 198 8.79 -6.81 14.67
C THR A 198 7.61 -7.37 15.47
N ARG A 199 6.39 -6.89 15.20
CA ARG A 199 5.18 -7.33 15.91
C ARG A 199 4.48 -8.51 15.23
N LYS A 200 5.08 -9.07 14.17
CA LYS A 200 4.53 -10.15 13.33
C LYS A 200 3.04 -9.92 13.06
N THR A 201 2.72 -8.76 12.49
CA THR A 201 1.34 -8.29 12.41
C THR A 201 0.51 -9.10 11.40
N ILE A 202 1.14 -9.49 10.30
CA ILE A 202 0.55 -10.37 9.29
C ILE A 202 1.00 -11.80 9.63
N GLN A 203 0.07 -12.64 10.08
CA GLN A 203 0.33 -14.04 10.38
C GLN A 203 -0.58 -14.89 9.53
N ILE A 204 0.01 -15.75 8.71
CA ILE A 204 -0.71 -16.73 7.89
C ILE A 204 -0.32 -18.10 8.41
N THR A 205 -1.26 -18.79 9.04
CA THR A 205 -1.10 -20.11 9.66
C THR A 205 -1.38 -21.26 8.72
N ASP A 206 -1.91 -20.98 7.52
CA ASP A 206 -2.25 -21.99 6.53
C ASP A 206 -1.00 -22.74 6.03
N GLU A 207 -0.98 -24.06 6.21
CA GLU A 207 0.15 -24.94 5.83
C GLU A 207 0.40 -24.95 4.31
N ASN A 208 -0.65 -24.87 3.50
CA ASN A 208 -0.51 -24.80 2.04
C ASN A 208 0.11 -23.47 1.61
N TYR A 209 -0.23 -22.38 2.30
CA TYR A 209 0.41 -21.09 2.07
C TYR A 209 1.87 -21.12 2.51
N THR A 210 2.17 -21.65 3.69
CA THR A 210 3.54 -21.63 4.24
C THR A 210 4.52 -22.47 3.44
N GLY A 211 4.09 -23.61 2.88
CA GLY A 211 4.90 -24.41 1.96
C GLY A 211 5.14 -23.77 0.59
N HIS A 212 4.32 -22.80 0.18
CA HIS A 212 4.36 -22.19 -1.16
C HIS A 212 4.33 -20.65 -1.14
N LYS A 213 4.84 -20.00 -0.08
CA LYS A 213 4.80 -18.52 0.09
C LYS A 213 5.37 -17.78 -1.11
N TRP A 214 6.48 -18.28 -1.65
CA TRP A 214 7.18 -17.69 -2.78
C TRP A 214 6.25 -17.52 -3.98
N ARG A 215 5.32 -18.45 -4.24
CA ARG A 215 4.39 -18.35 -5.37
C ARG A 215 3.39 -17.20 -5.26
N VAL A 216 2.91 -16.92 -4.05
CA VAL A 216 2.02 -15.76 -3.82
C VAL A 216 2.82 -14.46 -3.91
N LEU A 217 4.07 -14.46 -3.43
CA LEU A 217 4.96 -13.31 -3.52
C LEU A 217 5.48 -13.04 -4.94
N THR A 218 5.57 -14.06 -5.81
CA THR A 218 6.00 -13.90 -7.20
C THR A 218 4.87 -13.45 -8.13
N ARG A 219 3.60 -13.65 -7.76
CA ARG A 219 2.45 -13.30 -8.62
C ARG A 219 2.47 -11.83 -9.08
N PRO A 220 2.77 -10.83 -8.23
CA PRO A 220 2.92 -9.45 -8.67
C PRO A 220 3.98 -9.23 -9.76
N PHE A 221 5.01 -10.08 -9.88
CA PHE A 221 6.01 -9.95 -10.95
C PHE A 221 5.43 -10.25 -12.34
N SER A 222 4.25 -10.87 -12.43
CA SER A 222 3.50 -10.96 -13.69
C SER A 222 3.17 -9.59 -14.28
N ILE A 223 3.25 -8.51 -13.50
CA ILE A 223 3.14 -7.14 -14.01
C ILE A 223 4.20 -6.82 -15.07
N LEU A 224 5.33 -7.53 -15.10
CA LEU A 224 6.35 -7.38 -16.14
C LEU A 224 5.79 -7.65 -17.55
N PHE A 225 4.83 -8.59 -17.68
CA PHE A 225 4.14 -8.83 -18.95
C PHE A 225 3.25 -7.66 -19.36
N VAL A 226 2.61 -7.00 -18.39
CA VAL A 226 1.79 -5.80 -18.62
C VAL A 226 2.68 -4.61 -19.00
N VAL A 227 3.79 -4.38 -18.28
CA VAL A 227 4.77 -3.34 -18.60
C VAL A 227 5.36 -3.58 -19.99
N PHE A 228 5.68 -4.82 -20.32
CA PHE A 228 6.09 -5.20 -21.67
C PHE A 228 5.02 -4.79 -22.70
N TYR A 229 3.75 -5.12 -22.47
CA TYR A 229 2.68 -4.74 -23.39
C TYR A 229 2.45 -3.21 -23.49
N VAL A 230 2.69 -2.46 -22.41
CA VAL A 230 2.66 -0.99 -22.45
C VAL A 230 3.71 -0.45 -23.43
N VAL A 231 4.94 -0.98 -23.38
CA VAL A 231 6.08 -0.51 -24.17
C VAL A 231 6.01 -0.96 -25.63
N PHE A 232 5.57 -2.19 -25.89
CA PHE A 232 5.59 -2.78 -27.23
C PHE A 232 4.24 -2.67 -27.96
N SER A 233 4.27 -2.86 -29.29
CA SER A 233 3.06 -2.93 -30.11
C SER A 233 2.29 -4.23 -29.86
N GLN A 234 0.98 -4.22 -30.13
CA GLN A 234 0.12 -5.39 -29.93
C GLN A 234 0.60 -6.63 -30.70
N GLY A 235 1.07 -6.46 -31.94
CA GLY A 235 1.60 -7.57 -32.74
C GLY A 235 2.84 -8.22 -32.11
N ILE A 236 3.79 -7.41 -31.63
CA ILE A 236 5.01 -7.92 -30.96
C ILE A 236 4.65 -8.61 -29.64
N ALA A 237 3.75 -8.01 -28.86
CA ALA A 237 3.28 -8.60 -27.60
C ALA A 237 2.59 -9.95 -27.83
N LEU A 238 1.66 -10.03 -28.78
CA LEU A 238 0.99 -11.29 -29.14
C LEU A 238 1.99 -12.33 -29.62
N LEU A 239 2.97 -11.97 -30.45
CA LEU A 239 3.99 -12.91 -30.92
C LEU A 239 4.79 -13.51 -29.76
N ILE A 240 5.36 -12.66 -28.89
CA ILE A 240 6.23 -13.12 -27.80
C ILE A 240 5.43 -13.86 -26.75
N ILE A 241 4.31 -13.30 -26.28
CA ILE A 241 3.45 -13.94 -25.28
C ILE A 241 2.86 -15.24 -25.85
N GLY A 242 2.52 -15.27 -27.14
CA GLY A 242 2.06 -16.46 -27.84
C GLY A 242 3.12 -17.56 -27.85
N ILE A 243 4.37 -17.26 -28.24
CA ILE A 243 5.48 -18.22 -28.22
C ILE A 243 5.68 -18.79 -26.80
N VAL A 244 5.71 -17.92 -25.79
CA VAL A 244 5.85 -18.33 -24.39
C VAL A 244 4.66 -19.19 -23.97
N SER A 245 3.43 -18.80 -24.30
CA SER A 245 2.21 -19.55 -23.97
C SER A 245 2.22 -20.94 -24.59
N VAL A 246 2.57 -21.06 -25.88
CA VAL A 246 2.68 -22.34 -26.59
C VAL A 246 3.74 -23.23 -25.93
N ALA A 247 4.89 -22.68 -25.54
CA ALA A 247 5.91 -23.44 -24.83
C ALA A 247 5.36 -24.02 -23.51
N PHE A 248 4.63 -23.22 -22.72
CA PHE A 248 3.99 -23.69 -21.48
C PHE A 248 2.88 -24.73 -21.72
N ILE A 249 2.08 -24.56 -22.77
CA ILE A 249 1.05 -25.55 -23.17
C ILE A 249 1.71 -26.87 -23.56
N VAL A 250 2.78 -26.84 -24.37
CA VAL A 250 3.53 -28.05 -24.77
C VAL A 250 4.14 -28.73 -23.54
N LEU A 251 4.71 -27.97 -22.62
CA LEU A 251 5.23 -28.52 -21.36
C LEU A 251 4.12 -29.22 -20.55
N ASP A 252 2.94 -28.62 -20.42
CA ASP A 252 1.80 -29.25 -19.74
C ASP A 252 1.27 -30.49 -20.49
N MET A 253 1.25 -30.46 -21.82
CA MET A 253 0.88 -31.64 -22.63
C MET A 253 1.86 -32.80 -22.41
N ILE A 254 3.18 -32.54 -22.41
CA ILE A 254 4.21 -33.55 -22.10
C ILE A 254 4.01 -34.12 -20.69
N ARG A 255 3.68 -33.27 -19.71
CA ARG A 255 3.37 -33.70 -18.33
C ARG A 255 2.15 -34.62 -18.26
N PHE A 256 1.12 -34.41 -19.10
CA PHE A 256 -0.05 -35.28 -19.14
C PHE A 256 0.24 -36.60 -19.86
N LEU A 257 1.04 -36.58 -20.93
CA LEU A 257 1.33 -37.76 -21.75
C LEU A 257 2.32 -38.73 -21.07
N HIS A 258 3.33 -38.23 -20.36
CA HIS A 258 4.35 -39.06 -19.72
C HIS A 258 4.31 -38.96 -18.19
N LYS A 259 3.67 -39.96 -17.56
CA LYS A 259 3.56 -40.08 -16.09
C LYS A 259 4.94 -40.10 -15.40
N GLN A 260 5.95 -40.73 -16.00
CA GLN A 260 7.33 -40.75 -15.49
C GLN A 260 8.00 -39.37 -15.56
N THR A 261 7.81 -38.63 -16.66
CA THR A 261 8.32 -37.26 -16.83
C THR A 261 7.63 -36.29 -15.88
N ASN A 262 6.33 -36.48 -15.60
CA ASN A 262 5.59 -35.69 -14.61
C ASN A 262 6.14 -35.90 -13.19
N VAL A 263 6.46 -37.14 -12.81
CA VAL A 263 7.12 -37.45 -11.53
C VAL A 263 8.52 -36.82 -11.47
N LEU A 264 9.33 -36.94 -12.52
CA LEU A 264 10.70 -36.39 -12.56
C LEU A 264 10.75 -34.86 -12.58
N LEU A 265 9.85 -34.20 -13.33
CA LEU A 265 9.67 -32.75 -13.29
C LEU A 265 9.17 -32.28 -11.92
N TYR A 266 8.28 -33.03 -11.29
CA TYR A 266 7.80 -32.71 -9.95
C TYR A 266 8.88 -32.89 -8.88
N GLU A 267 9.75 -33.89 -9.00
CA GLU A 267 10.88 -34.08 -8.08
C GLU A 267 11.94 -33.00 -8.26
N LYS A 268 12.29 -32.63 -9.50
CA LYS A 268 13.28 -31.58 -9.79
C LYS A 268 12.75 -30.16 -9.56
N VAL A 269 11.43 -29.96 -9.69
CA VAL A 269 10.79 -28.63 -9.70
C VAL A 269 9.58 -28.58 -8.76
N LYS A 270 9.69 -29.25 -7.61
CA LYS A 270 8.67 -29.37 -6.56
C LYS A 270 8.19 -28.02 -6.01
N THR A 271 9.00 -26.99 -6.21
CA THR A 271 8.73 -25.61 -5.82
C THR A 271 7.75 -24.89 -6.75
N LEU A 272 7.62 -25.29 -8.02
CA LEU A 272 6.79 -24.60 -9.02
C LEU A 272 5.37 -25.17 -9.19
N PHE A 273 5.14 -26.48 -8.98
CA PHE A 273 3.84 -27.13 -9.26
C PHE A 273 3.09 -27.57 -7.99
N ARG A 274 1.75 -27.41 -7.94
CA ARG A 274 0.91 -27.94 -6.84
C ARG A 274 0.64 -29.42 -7.05
N LYS A 275 0.41 -30.16 -5.96
CA LYS A 275 -0.12 -31.54 -6.03
C LYS A 275 -1.44 -31.64 -6.83
N ASN A 276 -2.28 -30.60 -6.77
CA ASN A 276 -3.56 -30.55 -7.51
C ASN A 276 -3.39 -30.12 -8.98
N GLU A 277 -2.22 -29.62 -9.38
CA GLU A 277 -1.85 -29.30 -10.78
C GLU A 277 -1.24 -30.52 -11.50
N TYR A 278 -1.36 -31.72 -10.93
CA TYR A 278 -0.81 -32.94 -11.50
C TYR A 278 -1.58 -33.41 -12.75
N GLN A 279 -2.90 -33.15 -12.76
CA GLN A 279 -3.83 -33.55 -13.83
C GLN A 279 -4.52 -32.36 -14.50
N THR A 280 -4.12 -31.14 -14.16
CA THR A 280 -4.71 -29.90 -14.68
C THR A 280 -3.63 -28.99 -15.22
N PHE A 281 -4.00 -28.08 -16.12
CA PHE A 281 -3.05 -27.09 -16.65
C PHE A 281 -2.46 -26.26 -15.52
N SER A 282 -1.19 -25.89 -15.67
CA SER A 282 -0.49 -25.11 -14.66
C SER A 282 -1.11 -23.71 -14.54
N SER A 283 -1.04 -23.11 -13.34
CA SER A 283 -1.49 -21.73 -13.13
C SER A 283 -0.82 -20.74 -14.10
N MET A 284 0.44 -20.98 -14.50
CA MET A 284 1.18 -20.13 -15.45
C MET A 284 0.63 -20.26 -16.86
N THR A 285 0.34 -21.49 -17.31
CA THR A 285 -0.26 -21.73 -18.62
C THR A 285 -1.62 -21.05 -18.73
N ILE A 286 -2.44 -21.17 -17.68
CA ILE A 286 -3.75 -20.55 -17.62
C ILE A 286 -3.65 -19.02 -17.64
N PHE A 287 -2.75 -18.45 -16.82
CA PHE A 287 -2.51 -17.01 -16.78
C PHE A 287 -2.04 -16.46 -18.13
N LEU A 288 -1.01 -17.07 -18.74
CA LEU A 288 -0.45 -16.63 -20.02
C LEU A 288 -1.45 -16.74 -21.17
N THR A 289 -2.20 -17.85 -21.22
CA THR A 289 -3.25 -18.04 -22.22
C THR A 289 -4.37 -17.02 -22.04
N SER A 290 -4.80 -16.77 -20.79
CA SER A 290 -5.80 -15.74 -20.53
C SER A 290 -5.30 -14.35 -20.89
N PHE A 291 -4.04 -14.03 -20.56
CA PHE A 291 -3.44 -12.74 -20.90
C PHE A 291 -3.33 -12.53 -22.40
N PHE A 292 -2.94 -13.57 -23.15
CA PHE A 292 -2.93 -13.57 -24.61
C PHE A 292 -4.33 -13.30 -25.19
N ILE A 293 -5.36 -14.00 -24.70
CA ILE A 293 -6.75 -13.80 -25.14
C ILE A 293 -7.20 -12.37 -24.82
N THR A 294 -6.90 -11.87 -23.62
CA THR A 294 -7.26 -10.51 -23.21
C THR A 294 -6.62 -9.44 -24.11
N ILE A 295 -5.34 -9.59 -24.49
CA ILE A 295 -4.66 -8.69 -25.44
C ILE A 295 -5.26 -8.80 -26.85
N LEU A 296 -5.68 -9.99 -27.25
CA LEU A 296 -6.25 -10.23 -28.58
C LEU A 296 -7.64 -9.60 -28.74
N VAL A 297 -8.47 -9.69 -27.69
CA VAL A 297 -9.90 -9.35 -27.76
C VAL A 297 -10.17 -7.88 -27.44
N PHE A 298 -9.42 -7.27 -26.51
CA PHE A 298 -9.73 -5.94 -25.99
C PHE A 298 -8.76 -4.87 -26.48
N PRO A 299 -9.20 -3.58 -26.53
CA PRO A 299 -8.31 -2.44 -26.67
C PRO A 299 -7.18 -2.46 -25.65
N LYS A 300 -6.04 -1.85 -25.99
CA LYS A 300 -4.80 -1.92 -25.22
C LYS A 300 -5.00 -1.51 -23.76
N GLU A 301 -5.71 -0.42 -23.52
CA GLU A 301 -5.96 0.18 -22.21
C GLU A 301 -6.81 -0.76 -21.34
N ILE A 302 -7.86 -1.34 -21.93
CA ILE A 302 -8.77 -2.29 -21.25
C ILE A 302 -8.06 -3.60 -20.92
N ALA A 303 -7.26 -4.11 -21.87
CA ALA A 303 -6.47 -5.32 -21.66
C ALA A 303 -5.44 -5.14 -20.54
N ILE A 304 -4.77 -3.97 -20.48
CA ILE A 304 -3.86 -3.61 -19.39
C ILE A 304 -4.61 -3.56 -18.05
N ALA A 305 -5.77 -2.88 -18.00
CA ALA A 305 -6.56 -2.75 -16.77
C ALA A 305 -7.07 -4.10 -16.25
N ALA A 306 -7.68 -4.92 -17.10
CA ALA A 306 -8.23 -6.23 -16.75
C ALA A 306 -7.14 -7.17 -16.19
N SER A 307 -5.96 -7.14 -16.81
CA SER A 307 -4.82 -7.97 -16.39
C SER A 307 -4.21 -7.48 -15.08
N THR A 308 -4.14 -6.16 -14.89
CA THR A 308 -3.67 -5.55 -13.64
C THR A 308 -4.60 -5.89 -12.47
N PHE A 309 -5.92 -5.83 -12.69
CA PHE A 309 -6.92 -6.20 -11.69
C PHE A 309 -6.82 -7.66 -11.28
N LEU A 310 -6.54 -8.58 -12.22
CA LEU A 310 -6.28 -9.98 -11.88
C LEU A 310 -5.02 -10.12 -11.01
N ILE A 311 -3.88 -9.60 -11.48
CA ILE A 311 -2.56 -9.82 -10.85
C ILE A 311 -2.55 -9.34 -9.39
N PHE A 312 -2.96 -8.09 -9.17
CA PHE A 312 -2.87 -7.47 -7.86
C PHE A 312 -4.06 -7.83 -6.96
N GLY A 313 -5.25 -7.90 -7.56
CA GLY A 313 -6.47 -8.25 -6.84
C GLY A 313 -6.41 -9.63 -6.18
N ASP A 314 -6.06 -10.68 -6.94
CA ASP A 314 -5.92 -12.04 -6.40
C ASP A 314 -4.82 -12.10 -5.32
N THR A 315 -3.71 -11.37 -5.51
CA THR A 315 -2.64 -11.31 -4.51
C THR A 315 -3.12 -10.70 -3.19
N PHE A 316 -3.77 -9.54 -3.25
CA PHE A 316 -4.30 -8.86 -2.05
C PHE A 316 -5.42 -9.67 -1.41
N GLY A 317 -6.39 -10.13 -2.20
CA GLY A 317 -7.52 -10.90 -1.70
C GLY A 317 -7.09 -12.17 -0.98
N LYS A 318 -6.08 -12.87 -1.52
CA LYS A 318 -5.51 -14.06 -0.88
C LYS A 318 -4.70 -13.74 0.38
N ILE A 319 -3.80 -12.76 0.35
CA ILE A 319 -2.96 -12.41 1.52
C ILE A 319 -3.83 -11.97 2.69
N PHE A 320 -4.77 -11.04 2.46
CA PHE A 320 -5.63 -10.52 3.52
C PHE A 320 -6.72 -11.52 3.93
N GLY A 321 -7.25 -12.31 2.99
CA GLY A 321 -8.20 -13.38 3.31
C GLY A 321 -7.59 -14.45 4.20
N LEU A 322 -6.31 -14.83 3.97
CA LEU A 322 -5.61 -15.80 4.82
C LEU A 322 -5.13 -15.21 6.15
N ALA A 323 -4.73 -13.94 6.18
CA ALA A 323 -4.17 -13.31 7.38
C ALA A 323 -5.24 -12.75 8.33
N PHE A 324 -6.37 -12.28 7.79
CA PHE A 324 -7.39 -11.55 8.55
C PHE A 324 -8.82 -12.04 8.30
N GLY A 325 -9.02 -13.02 7.41
CA GLY A 325 -10.34 -13.53 7.07
C GLY A 325 -11.06 -14.12 8.27
N LYS A 326 -12.20 -13.52 8.63
CA LYS A 326 -13.07 -13.99 9.72
C LYS A 326 -14.46 -14.32 9.22
N HIS A 327 -14.97 -13.53 8.28
CA HIS A 327 -16.33 -13.68 7.79
C HIS A 327 -16.30 -14.36 6.42
N LYS A 328 -16.95 -15.52 6.31
CA LYS A 328 -17.03 -16.28 5.06
C LYS A 328 -18.15 -15.75 4.17
N ILE A 329 -17.89 -15.71 2.87
CA ILE A 329 -18.85 -15.41 1.82
C ILE A 329 -18.58 -16.36 0.65
N LEU A 330 -19.52 -17.26 0.36
CA LEU A 330 -19.30 -18.40 -0.53
C LEU A 330 -18.02 -19.17 -0.13
N ASN A 331 -17.10 -19.37 -1.08
CA ASN A 331 -15.82 -20.05 -0.85
C ASN A 331 -14.69 -19.08 -0.44
N LYS A 332 -14.98 -17.79 -0.27
CA LYS A 332 -14.01 -16.72 -0.01
C LYS A 332 -14.32 -16.06 1.36
N THR A 333 -13.59 -15.00 1.69
CA THR A 333 -13.73 -14.23 2.93
C THR A 333 -14.07 -12.79 2.60
N VAL A 334 -14.95 -12.16 3.36
CA VAL A 334 -15.32 -10.75 3.20
C VAL A 334 -14.07 -9.86 3.26
N GLU A 335 -13.16 -10.11 4.19
CA GLU A 335 -11.91 -9.35 4.31
C GLU A 335 -11.01 -9.49 3.09
N GLY A 336 -10.96 -10.69 2.50
CA GLY A 336 -10.23 -10.95 1.25
C GLY A 336 -10.86 -10.19 0.09
N THR A 337 -12.17 -10.28 -0.11
CA THR A 337 -12.86 -9.57 -1.20
C THR A 337 -12.75 -8.04 -1.05
N LEU A 338 -12.83 -7.51 0.17
CA LEU A 338 -12.62 -6.09 0.43
C LEU A 338 -11.16 -5.66 0.17
N ALA A 339 -10.18 -6.50 0.51
CA ALA A 339 -8.77 -6.22 0.19
C ALA A 339 -8.52 -6.24 -1.32
N TYR A 340 -9.16 -7.16 -2.05
CA TYR A 340 -9.16 -7.18 -3.52
C TYR A 340 -9.68 -5.85 -4.04
N PHE A 341 -10.87 -5.44 -3.61
CA PHE A 341 -11.50 -4.19 -4.05
C PHE A 341 -10.63 -2.96 -3.74
N GLY A 342 -10.11 -2.83 -2.50
CA GLY A 342 -9.21 -1.73 -2.14
C GLY A 342 -7.92 -1.72 -2.97
N CYS A 343 -7.40 -2.89 -3.36
CA CYS A 343 -6.24 -2.99 -4.24
C CYS A 343 -6.54 -2.54 -5.68
N ILE A 344 -7.69 -2.95 -6.23
CA ILE A 344 -8.16 -2.46 -7.53
C ILE A 344 -8.31 -0.95 -7.48
N MET A 345 -8.90 -0.37 -6.43
CA MET A 345 -9.05 1.09 -6.32
C MET A 345 -7.72 1.81 -6.50
N ILE A 346 -6.66 1.31 -5.86
CA ILE A 346 -5.29 1.83 -6.02
C ILE A 346 -4.79 1.64 -7.46
N CYS A 347 -4.97 0.44 -8.02
CA CYS A 347 -4.55 0.15 -9.39
C CYS A 347 -5.28 1.03 -10.41
N SER A 348 -6.60 1.19 -10.30
CA SER A 348 -7.42 2.05 -11.14
C SER A 348 -6.94 3.50 -11.06
N TYR A 349 -6.63 4.00 -9.87
CA TYR A 349 -6.09 5.34 -9.72
C TYR A 349 -4.75 5.51 -10.47
N VAL A 350 -3.82 4.57 -10.32
CA VAL A 350 -2.52 4.59 -11.02
C VAL A 350 -2.69 4.45 -12.53
N LEU A 351 -3.61 3.58 -12.98
CA LEU A 351 -3.87 3.40 -14.41
C LEU A 351 -4.52 4.63 -15.03
N TYR A 352 -5.43 5.29 -14.33
CA TYR A 352 -6.05 6.55 -14.77
C TYR A 352 -5.02 7.64 -15.03
N THR A 353 -3.96 7.71 -14.23
CA THR A 353 -2.88 8.69 -14.41
C THR A 353 -1.82 8.30 -15.43
N LEU A 354 -1.75 7.01 -15.82
CA LEU A 354 -0.75 6.49 -16.76
C LEU A 354 -1.30 6.23 -18.16
N LEU A 355 -2.60 5.97 -18.29
CA LEU A 355 -3.29 5.62 -19.52
C LEU A 355 -4.38 6.64 -19.82
N ASP A 356 -4.60 6.93 -21.09
CA ASP A 356 -5.73 7.73 -21.55
C ASP A 356 -7.02 6.90 -21.56
N ILE A 357 -7.49 6.53 -20.36
CA ILE A 357 -8.67 5.69 -20.15
C ILE A 357 -9.71 6.42 -19.32
N SER A 358 -10.98 6.32 -19.73
CA SER A 358 -12.09 6.92 -18.99
C SER A 358 -12.16 6.37 -17.56
N PRO A 359 -12.34 7.24 -16.54
CA PRO A 359 -12.50 6.80 -15.16
C PRO A 359 -13.74 5.90 -14.99
N TYR A 360 -14.78 6.07 -15.82
CA TYR A 360 -15.97 5.22 -15.77
C TYR A 360 -15.64 3.78 -16.13
N ILE A 361 -14.82 3.55 -17.17
CA ILE A 361 -14.35 2.21 -17.54
C ILE A 361 -13.66 1.54 -16.36
N LEU A 362 -12.73 2.25 -15.71
CA LEU A 362 -12.00 1.73 -14.55
C LEU A 362 -12.88 1.48 -13.33
N ILE A 363 -13.90 2.32 -13.09
CA ILE A 363 -14.87 2.15 -11.99
C ILE A 363 -15.71 0.89 -12.23
N PHE A 364 -16.32 0.73 -13.41
CA PHE A 364 -17.16 -0.43 -13.71
C PHE A 364 -16.35 -1.73 -13.79
N GLY A 365 -15.16 -1.69 -14.39
CA GLY A 365 -14.21 -2.81 -14.36
C GLY A 365 -13.80 -3.18 -12.93
N GLY A 366 -13.49 -2.16 -12.12
CA GLY A 366 -13.04 -2.35 -10.75
C GLY A 366 -14.11 -2.84 -9.78
N LEU A 367 -15.38 -2.48 -10.01
CA LEU A 367 -16.51 -3.02 -9.25
C LEU A 367 -16.85 -4.45 -9.67
N SER A 368 -16.69 -4.78 -10.96
CA SER A 368 -17.05 -6.11 -11.46
C SER A 368 -16.02 -7.19 -11.14
N ALA A 369 -14.72 -6.89 -11.16
CA ALA A 369 -13.68 -7.90 -10.95
C ALA A 369 -13.78 -8.66 -9.60
N PRO A 370 -13.97 -8.01 -8.43
CA PRO A 370 -14.14 -8.72 -7.16
C PRO A 370 -15.42 -9.55 -7.11
N LEU A 371 -16.49 -9.09 -7.79
CA LEU A 371 -17.75 -9.83 -7.88
C LEU A 371 -17.57 -11.08 -8.74
N ILE A 372 -16.93 -10.97 -9.90
CA ILE A 372 -16.61 -12.11 -10.76
C ILE A 372 -15.74 -13.13 -10.03
N GLU A 373 -14.74 -12.67 -9.28
CA GLU A 373 -13.89 -13.55 -8.46
C GLU A 373 -14.73 -14.29 -7.40
N LEU A 374 -15.62 -13.56 -6.72
CA LEU A 374 -16.50 -14.10 -5.68
C LEU A 374 -17.48 -15.15 -6.23
N PHE A 375 -18.05 -14.90 -7.40
CA PHE A 375 -19.06 -15.76 -8.05
C PHE A 375 -18.49 -16.75 -9.06
N SER A 376 -17.18 -16.96 -9.11
CA SER A 376 -16.54 -17.82 -10.12
C SER A 376 -16.98 -19.30 -10.11
N MET A 377 -17.83 -19.76 -9.17
CA MET A 377 -18.51 -21.08 -9.15
C MET A 377 -17.64 -22.29 -9.57
N GLY A 378 -16.33 -22.29 -9.27
CA GLY A 378 -15.42 -23.38 -9.59
C GLY A 378 -14.68 -23.25 -10.94
N MET A 379 -14.98 -22.23 -11.75
CA MET A 379 -14.14 -21.83 -12.89
C MET A 379 -12.85 -21.17 -12.40
N ASN A 380 -11.81 -21.23 -13.23
CA ASN A 380 -10.52 -20.64 -12.89
C ASN A 380 -10.62 -19.10 -12.94
N ASP A 381 -10.45 -18.46 -11.79
CA ASP A 381 -10.46 -17.00 -11.61
C ASP A 381 -9.45 -16.27 -12.51
N ASN A 382 -8.32 -16.91 -12.82
CA ASN A 382 -7.31 -16.38 -13.73
C ASN A 382 -7.78 -16.31 -15.19
N ILE A 383 -8.91 -16.94 -15.54
CA ILE A 383 -9.56 -16.82 -16.86
C ILE A 383 -10.76 -15.89 -16.76
N THR A 384 -11.64 -16.13 -15.77
CA THR A 384 -12.92 -15.44 -15.72
C THR A 384 -12.76 -13.95 -15.42
N VAL A 385 -11.90 -13.56 -14.48
CA VAL A 385 -11.74 -12.15 -14.10
C VAL A 385 -11.32 -11.26 -15.28
N PRO A 386 -10.19 -11.50 -15.98
CA PRO A 386 -9.74 -10.58 -17.02
C PRO A 386 -10.67 -10.58 -18.24
N ILE A 387 -11.33 -11.71 -18.55
CA ILE A 387 -12.28 -11.77 -19.68
C ILE A 387 -13.56 -11.03 -19.34
N PHE A 388 -14.25 -11.39 -18.25
CA PHE A 388 -15.55 -10.79 -17.94
C PHE A 388 -15.44 -9.33 -17.49
N SER A 389 -14.45 -8.97 -16.68
CA SER A 389 -14.24 -7.56 -16.33
C SER A 389 -13.78 -6.74 -17.54
N GLY A 390 -12.97 -7.32 -18.43
CA GLY A 390 -12.61 -6.75 -19.72
C GLY A 390 -13.82 -6.52 -20.62
N THR A 391 -14.75 -7.48 -20.69
CA THR A 391 -16.00 -7.34 -21.44
C THR A 391 -16.86 -6.19 -20.90
N ILE A 392 -17.02 -6.09 -19.57
CA ILE A 392 -17.78 -5.00 -18.96
C ILE A 392 -17.14 -3.65 -19.29
N MET A 393 -15.81 -3.54 -19.14
CA MET A 393 -15.06 -2.35 -19.52
C MET A 393 -15.22 -2.01 -21.00
N TYR A 394 -15.20 -3.00 -21.88
CA TYR A 394 -15.36 -2.80 -23.33
C TYR A 394 -16.78 -2.36 -23.70
N VAL A 395 -17.80 -2.88 -23.02
CA VAL A 395 -19.18 -2.40 -23.20
C VAL A 395 -19.32 -0.93 -22.78
N VAL A 396 -18.71 -0.54 -21.65
CA VAL A 396 -18.70 0.87 -21.21
C VAL A 396 -17.95 1.75 -22.20
N PHE A 397 -16.81 1.29 -22.72
CA PHE A 397 -16.06 1.97 -23.78
C PHE A 397 -16.90 2.19 -25.04
N LEU A 398 -17.62 1.16 -25.51
CA LEU A 398 -18.49 1.27 -26.68
C LEU A 398 -19.70 2.18 -26.45
N ALA A 399 -20.14 2.33 -25.21
CA ALA A 399 -21.21 3.26 -24.83
C ALA A 399 -20.77 4.73 -24.85
N GLY A 400 -19.47 5.01 -25.07
CA GLY A 400 -18.93 6.37 -25.13
C GLY A 400 -18.82 7.05 -23.77
N LEU A 401 -18.74 6.27 -22.69
CA LEU A 401 -18.57 6.73 -21.31
C LEU A 401 -17.10 6.84 -20.90
#